data_AF-A0A1G7NRP3-F1
#
_entry.id   AF-A0A1G7NRP3-F1
#
_cell.length_a   1.000
_cell.length_b   1.000
_cell.length_c   1.000
_cell.angle_alpha   90.00
_cell.angle_beta   90.00
_cell.angle_gamma   90.00
#
_symmetry.space_group_name_H-M   'P 1'
#
loop_
_entity.id
_entity.type
_entity.pdbx_description
1 polymer ?
#
loop_
_entity_poly.entity_id
_entity_poly.type
_entity_poly.pdbx_seq_one_letter_code
_entity_poly.pdbx_strand_id
1 'polypeptide(L)'
;MDDIWADGEIREPFRRDFHALANRTNGEVELDGESTIFCAFEPTSQRSAMRVGVYFANGRQTLRFDTVREEIELAMVNRYEISRPAVTISSERGSRRFELNAASGEWNVSKKSI
;
A
#
# COMPACT_ATOMS: atom_id res chain seq x y z
N MET A 1 -12.49 -3.15 6.62
CA MET A 1 -11.67 -3.38 5.41
C MET A 1 -12.55 -3.10 4.21
N ASP A 2 -12.14 -2.14 3.40
CA ASP A 2 -12.87 -1.61 2.25
C ASP A 2 -12.19 -2.03 0.96
N ASP A 3 -12.88 -1.96 -0.17
CA ASP A 3 -12.30 -2.35 -1.45
C ASP A 3 -11.39 -1.25 -2.01
N ILE A 4 -10.27 -1.66 -2.60
CA ILE A 4 -9.31 -0.78 -3.29
C ILE A 4 -9.82 -0.46 -4.70
N TRP A 5 -10.49 -1.42 -5.35
CA TRP A 5 -10.75 -1.38 -6.79
C TRP A 5 -12.23 -1.43 -7.15
N ALA A 6 -12.58 -0.79 -8.27
CA ALA A 6 -13.82 -0.97 -9.01
C ALA A 6 -13.47 -1.07 -10.50
N ASP A 7 -13.76 -2.21 -11.13
CA ASP A 7 -13.52 -2.45 -12.56
C ASP A 7 -12.07 -2.16 -13.05
N GLY A 8 -11.08 -2.38 -12.18
CA GLY A 8 -9.65 -2.15 -12.49
C GLY A 8 -9.16 -0.73 -12.17
N GLU A 9 -10.07 0.17 -11.78
CA GLU A 9 -9.77 1.51 -11.31
C GLU A 9 -9.69 1.58 -9.78
N ILE A 10 -8.89 2.49 -9.27
CA ILE A 10 -8.75 2.76 -7.84
C ILE A 10 -9.96 3.56 -7.37
N ARG A 11 -10.65 3.05 -6.36
CA ARG A 11 -11.82 3.72 -5.76
C ARG A 11 -11.39 4.97 -5.00
N GLU A 12 -12.21 6.02 -5.13
CA GLU A 12 -11.98 7.30 -4.47
C GLU A 12 -11.77 7.22 -2.93
N PRO A 13 -12.50 6.37 -2.17
CA PRO A 13 -12.22 6.20 -0.74
C PRO A 13 -10.77 5.77 -0.45
N PHE A 14 -10.24 4.80 -1.19
CA PHE A 14 -8.86 4.35 -1.02
C PHE A 14 -7.88 5.48 -1.35
N ARG A 15 -8.08 6.14 -2.50
CA ARG A 15 -7.24 7.27 -2.94
C ARG A 15 -7.17 8.34 -1.84
N ARG A 16 -8.32 8.81 -1.37
CA ARG A 16 -8.42 9.82 -0.31
C ARG A 16 -7.71 9.36 0.98
N ASP A 17 -7.94 8.14 1.43
CA ASP A 17 -7.38 7.64 2.69
C ASP A 17 -5.86 7.44 2.59
N PHE A 18 -5.36 7.04 1.42
CA PHE A 18 -3.94 6.88 1.10
C PHE A 18 -3.22 8.24 1.01
N HIS A 19 -3.82 9.24 0.38
CA HIS A 19 -3.34 10.64 0.42
C HIS A 19 -3.30 11.16 1.86
N ALA A 20 -4.33 10.90 2.65
CA ALA A 20 -4.35 11.26 4.06
C ALA A 20 -3.27 10.53 4.88
N LEU A 21 -2.81 9.34 4.44
CA LEU A 21 -1.68 8.62 5.04
C LEU A 21 -0.36 9.27 4.67
N ALA A 22 -0.15 9.56 3.39
CA ALA A 22 1.04 10.26 2.91
C ALA A 22 1.23 11.59 3.66
N ASN A 23 0.22 12.45 3.66
CA ASN A 23 0.27 13.78 4.29
C ASN A 23 0.63 13.72 5.79
N ARG A 24 0.10 12.74 6.53
CA ARG A 24 0.33 12.64 7.98
C ARG A 24 1.64 11.96 8.36
N THR A 25 2.26 11.22 7.44
CA THR A 25 3.51 10.50 7.69
C THR A 25 4.67 11.07 6.88
N ASN A 26 4.52 12.32 6.40
CA ASN A 26 5.52 13.03 5.61
C ASN A 26 5.97 12.19 4.41
N GLY A 27 4.99 11.61 3.70
CA GLY A 27 5.17 10.96 2.42
C GLY A 27 4.67 11.85 1.29
N GLU A 28 5.20 11.59 0.09
CA GLU A 28 4.88 12.29 -1.14
C GLU A 28 4.20 11.31 -2.11
N VAL A 29 3.02 11.65 -2.60
CA VAL A 29 2.35 10.87 -3.65
C VAL A 29 2.94 11.26 -5.00
N GLU A 30 3.84 10.42 -5.52
CA GLU A 30 4.60 10.66 -6.76
C GLU A 30 3.82 10.29 -8.02
N LEU A 31 2.92 9.31 -7.91
CA LEU A 31 2.06 8.84 -9.01
C LEU A 31 0.64 8.68 -8.49
N ASP A 32 -0.31 9.24 -9.22
CA ASP A 32 -1.74 9.14 -8.89
C ASP A 32 -2.57 9.15 -10.19
N GLY A 33 -2.85 7.95 -10.71
CA GLY A 33 -3.63 7.73 -11.93
C GLY A 33 -4.85 6.85 -11.67
N GLU A 34 -5.67 6.60 -12.68
CA GLU A 34 -6.93 5.84 -12.53
C GLU A 34 -6.69 4.43 -11.94
N SER A 35 -5.64 3.75 -12.36
CA SER A 35 -5.32 2.38 -11.95
C SER A 35 -3.99 2.24 -11.20
N THR A 36 -3.40 3.35 -10.76
CA THR A 36 -2.11 3.35 -10.06
C THR A 36 -2.01 4.47 -9.04
N ILE A 37 -1.45 4.17 -7.87
CA ILE A 37 -1.06 5.20 -6.90
C ILE A 37 0.19 4.74 -6.15
N PHE A 38 1.17 5.63 -6.02
CA PHE A 38 2.41 5.38 -5.28
C PHE A 38 2.77 6.56 -4.39
N CYS A 39 3.20 6.24 -3.17
CA CYS A 39 3.74 7.19 -2.22
C CYS A 39 5.20 6.84 -1.92
N ALA A 40 6.09 7.82 -2.02
CA ALA A 40 7.44 7.74 -1.51
C ALA A 40 7.53 8.36 -0.11
N PHE A 41 8.46 7.85 0.68
CA PHE A 41 8.76 8.32 2.01
C PHE A 41 10.26 8.52 2.12
N GLU A 42 10.66 9.77 2.30
CA GLU A 42 12.05 10.13 2.57
C GLU A 42 12.55 9.47 3.87
N PRO A 43 13.87 9.18 3.96
CA PRO A 43 14.46 8.57 5.14
C PRO A 43 14.38 9.54 6.33
N THR A 44 14.19 8.96 7.51
CA THR A 44 14.25 9.68 8.78
C THR A 44 15.23 8.97 9.72
N SER A 45 15.37 9.46 10.95
CA SER A 45 16.11 8.73 11.98
C SER A 45 15.47 7.39 12.36
N GLN A 46 14.19 7.19 12.04
CA GLN A 46 13.41 6.00 12.41
C GLN A 46 13.18 5.03 11.24
N ARG A 47 13.22 5.51 9.98
CA ARG A 47 12.93 4.70 8.80
C ARG A 47 13.91 4.95 7.66
N SER A 48 14.18 3.92 6.87
CA SER A 48 14.88 4.07 5.59
C SER A 48 13.96 4.67 4.53
N ALA A 49 14.54 5.15 3.42
CA ALA A 49 13.76 5.52 2.25
C ALA A 49 12.93 4.32 1.77
N MET A 50 11.65 4.55 1.50
CA MET A 50 10.73 3.51 1.06
C MET A 50 9.68 4.06 0.10
N ARG A 51 9.15 3.21 -0.76
CA ARG A 51 8.10 3.52 -1.71
C ARG A 51 7.04 2.43 -1.65
N VAL A 52 5.78 2.82 -1.55
CA VAL A 52 4.65 1.87 -1.47
C VAL A 52 3.53 2.32 -2.37
N GLY A 53 2.87 1.38 -3.00
CA GLY A 53 1.73 1.70 -3.83
C GLY A 53 0.97 0.50 -4.32
N VAL A 54 -0.12 0.77 -5.01
CA VAL A 54 -0.90 -0.23 -5.72
C VAL A 54 -1.03 0.15 -7.17
N TYR A 55 -1.11 -0.86 -8.03
CA TYR A 55 -1.28 -0.66 -9.45
C TYR A 55 -2.00 -1.84 -10.10
N PHE A 56 -2.69 -1.58 -11.20
CA PHE A 56 -3.24 -2.61 -12.07
C PHE A 56 -2.32 -2.82 -13.27
N ALA A 57 -1.73 -4.01 -13.39
CA ALA A 57 -0.93 -4.39 -14.55
C ALA A 57 -1.16 -5.85 -14.90
N ASN A 58 -1.09 -6.17 -16.20
CA ASN A 58 -1.22 -7.55 -16.70
C ASN A 58 -2.49 -8.26 -16.19
N GLY A 59 -3.60 -7.52 -16.06
CA GLY A 59 -4.86 -8.04 -15.53
C GLY A 59 -4.88 -8.30 -14.02
N ARG A 60 -3.92 -7.76 -13.27
CA ARG A 60 -3.74 -8.04 -11.84
C ARG A 60 -3.62 -6.77 -11.02
N GLN A 61 -4.41 -6.75 -9.95
CA GLN A 61 -4.32 -5.79 -8.87
C GLN A 61 -3.13 -6.12 -7.98
N THR A 62 -2.14 -5.23 -7.93
CA THR A 62 -0.83 -5.52 -7.33
C THR A 62 -0.46 -4.45 -6.32
N LEU A 63 0.11 -4.87 -5.19
CA LEU A 63 0.82 -4.01 -4.27
C LEU A 63 2.31 -4.15 -4.54
N ARG A 64 3.03 -3.03 -4.54
CA ARG A 64 4.49 -3.02 -4.52
C ARG A 64 4.98 -2.18 -3.35
N PHE A 65 6.00 -2.69 -2.69
CA PHE A 65 6.73 -2.04 -1.63
C PHE A 65 8.23 -2.18 -1.89
N ASP A 66 8.91 -1.05 -1.98
CA ASP A 66 10.34 -0.96 -2.25
C ASP A 66 11.02 -0.25 -1.09
N THR A 67 12.16 -0.77 -0.66
CA THR A 67 13.11 -0.08 0.21
C THR A 67 14.50 -0.21 -0.39
N VAL A 68 15.49 0.43 0.23
CA VAL A 68 16.91 0.25 -0.14
C VAL A 68 17.35 -1.23 -0.02
N ARG A 69 16.69 -2.05 0.81
CA ARG A 69 17.13 -3.42 1.12
C ARG A 69 16.26 -4.50 0.49
N GLU A 70 15.00 -4.20 0.23
CA GLU A 70 13.95 -5.18 -0.02
C GLU A 70 12.96 -4.67 -1.05
N GLU A 71 12.53 -5.55 -1.94
CA GLU A 71 11.43 -5.34 -2.88
C GLU A 71 10.39 -6.44 -2.65
N ILE A 72 9.13 -6.04 -2.55
CA ILE A 72 7.99 -6.94 -2.34
C ILE A 72 6.91 -6.59 -3.35
N GLU A 73 6.44 -7.61 -4.07
CA GLU A 73 5.22 -7.53 -4.88
C GLU A 73 4.19 -8.55 -4.43
N LEU A 74 2.96 -8.09 -4.19
CA LEU A 74 1.82 -8.92 -3.83
C LEU A 74 0.70 -8.75 -4.85
N ALA A 75 0.43 -9.82 -5.60
CA ALA A 75 -0.67 -9.86 -6.55
C ALA A 75 -2.02 -10.17 -5.87
N MET A 76 -3.09 -9.82 -6.58
CA MET A 76 -4.50 -10.03 -6.19
C MET A 76 -4.87 -9.34 -4.87
N VAL A 77 -4.25 -8.19 -4.59
CA VAL A 77 -4.64 -7.35 -3.46
C VAL A 77 -5.91 -6.59 -3.79
N ASN A 78 -6.89 -6.53 -2.90
CA ASN A 78 -8.15 -5.86 -3.20
C ASN A 78 -8.86 -5.22 -2.04
N ARG A 79 -8.43 -5.49 -0.81
CA ARG A 79 -8.99 -4.86 0.38
C ARG A 79 -7.94 -4.11 1.15
N TYR A 80 -8.33 -2.98 1.71
CA TYR A 80 -7.48 -2.17 2.55
C TYR A 80 -8.13 -1.84 3.88
N GLU A 81 -7.29 -1.47 4.82
CA GLU A 81 -7.66 -0.78 6.05
C GLU A 81 -6.54 0.19 6.38
N ILE A 82 -6.89 1.43 6.66
CA ILE A 82 -5.95 2.47 7.02
C ILE A 82 -6.25 2.93 8.45
N SER A 83 -5.31 2.70 9.35
CA SER A 83 -5.29 3.26 10.69
C SER A 83 -4.22 4.35 10.79
N ARG A 84 -4.13 5.04 11.93
CA ARG A 84 -3.03 5.99 12.17
C ARG A 84 -1.98 5.30 13.03
N PRO A 85 -0.74 5.09 12.57
CA PRO A 85 -0.12 5.47 11.27
C PRO A 85 -0.02 4.34 10.21
N ALA A 86 -0.81 3.26 10.31
CA ALA A 86 -0.59 2.07 9.49
C ALA A 86 -1.53 1.93 8.28
N VAL A 87 -1.03 1.28 7.23
CA VAL A 87 -1.83 0.74 6.13
C VAL A 87 -1.74 -0.78 6.14
N THR A 88 -2.90 -1.42 6.00
CA THR A 88 -3.02 -2.84 5.75
C THR A 88 -3.62 -3.03 4.37
N ILE A 89 -3.02 -3.90 3.56
CA ILE A 89 -3.55 -4.32 2.26
C ILE A 89 -3.60 -5.85 2.21
N SER A 90 -4.70 -6.40 1.71
CA SER A 90 -4.96 -7.84 1.72
C SER A 90 -5.60 -8.34 0.43
N SER A 91 -5.38 -9.62 0.13
CA SER A 91 -6.05 -10.34 -0.95
C SER A 91 -7.46 -10.80 -0.55
N GLU A 92 -8.39 -10.97 -1.51
CA GLU A 92 -9.81 -11.31 -1.26
C GLU A 92 -10.03 -12.50 -0.34
N ARG A 93 -9.16 -13.52 -0.48
CA ARG A 93 -9.24 -14.76 0.30
C ARG A 93 -8.51 -14.67 1.64
N GLY A 94 -8.06 -13.48 2.04
CA GLY A 94 -7.28 -13.24 3.25
C GLY A 94 -5.96 -14.03 3.30
N SER A 95 -5.54 -14.61 2.17
CA SER A 95 -4.42 -15.54 2.11
C SER A 95 -3.10 -14.86 2.44
N ARG A 96 -2.97 -13.59 2.05
CA ARG A 96 -1.83 -12.73 2.36
C ARG A 96 -2.31 -11.36 2.81
N ARG A 97 -1.61 -10.80 3.79
CA ARG A 97 -1.83 -9.47 4.34
C ARG A 97 -0.48 -8.78 4.46
N PHE A 98 -0.36 -7.60 3.83
CA PHE A 98 0.75 -6.69 4.00
C PHE A 98 0.34 -5.60 4.98
N GLU A 99 1.21 -5.30 5.93
CA GLU A 99 1.06 -4.23 6.89
C GLU A 99 2.29 -3.35 6.82
N LEU A 100 2.08 -2.04 6.82
CA LEU A 100 3.14 -1.03 6.88
C LEU A 100 2.73 0.03 7.90
N ASN A 101 3.57 0.25 8.91
CA ASN A 101 3.56 1.46 9.71
C ASN A 101 4.35 2.53 8.95
N ALA A 102 3.64 3.46 8.30
CA ALA A 102 4.31 4.45 7.46
C ALA A 102 5.21 5.41 8.26
N ALA A 103 4.97 5.59 9.57
CA ALA A 103 5.78 6.47 10.41
C ALA A 103 7.13 5.82 10.80
N SER A 104 7.12 4.55 11.24
CA SER A 104 8.34 3.83 11.62
C SER A 104 9.03 3.13 10.45
N GLY A 105 8.33 2.89 9.34
CA GLY A 105 8.81 2.05 8.24
C GLY A 105 8.81 0.56 8.54
N GLU A 106 8.30 0.14 9.71
CA GLU A 106 8.11 -1.27 10.04
C GLU A 106 7.03 -1.87 9.15
N TRP A 107 7.32 -3.02 8.57
CA TRP A 107 6.41 -3.72 7.69
C TRP A 107 6.40 -5.21 7.99
N ASN A 108 5.31 -5.88 7.61
CA ASN A 108 5.16 -7.32 7.75
C ASN A 108 4.30 -7.89 6.62
N VAL A 109 4.64 -9.10 6.17
CA VAL A 109 3.79 -9.91 5.31
C VAL A 109 3.38 -11.16 6.08
N SER A 110 2.09 -11.29 6.37
CA SER A 110 1.54 -12.48 7.00
C SER A 110 0.72 -13.30 6.01
N LYS A 111 0.73 -14.62 6.22
CA LYS A 111 -0.11 -15.58 5.49
C LYS A 111 -1.08 -16.21 6.49
N LYS A 112 -2.38 -16.18 6.23
CA LYS A 112 -3.31 -17.07 6.95
C LYS A 112 -3.24 -18.45 6.31
N SER A 113 -2.89 -19.46 7.10
CA SER A 113 -3.18 -20.84 6.75
C SER A 113 -4.70 -21.00 6.73
N ILE A 114 -5.24 -21.41 5.58
CA ILE A 114 -6.63 -21.81 5.41
C ILE A 114 -6.73 -23.28 5.80
#